data_AF-A0A351EX47-F1
#
_entry.id   AF-A0A351EX47-F1
#
_cell.length_a   1.000
_cell.length_b   1.000
_cell.length_c   1.000
_cell.angle_alpha   90.00
_cell.angle_beta   90.00
_cell.angle_gamma   90.00
#
_symmetry.space_group_name_H-M   'P 1'
#
loop_
_entity.id
_entity.type
_entity.pdbx_description
1 polymer ?
#
loop_
_entity_poly.entity_id
_entity_poly.type
_entity_poly.pdbx_seq_one_letter_code
_entity_poly.pdbx_strand_id
1 'polypeptide(L)'
;MGKKRVTVTVDEGLLDVAALAVHYGDADSVSSWISDAMADRYAKEQRLAQLNVLIADYELEHGAISAEEINEQRQSDRDAAAALRLTAALPRS
;
A
#
# COMPACT_ATOMS: atom_id res chain seq x y z
N MET A 1 9.95 -24.76 -5.03
CA MET A 1 11.03 -23.80 -5.41
C MET A 1 12.08 -23.81 -4.31
N GLY A 2 13.37 -23.82 -4.65
CA GLY A 2 14.46 -23.92 -3.67
C GLY A 2 14.80 -22.59 -3.02
N LYS A 3 15.19 -22.61 -1.73
CA LYS A 3 15.76 -21.44 -1.05
C LYS A 3 17.22 -21.28 -1.48
N LYS A 4 17.63 -20.06 -1.86
CA LYS A 4 19.03 -19.74 -2.17
C LYS A 4 19.62 -18.94 -1.02
N ARG A 5 20.83 -19.31 -0.57
CA ARG A 5 21.53 -18.57 0.49
C ARG A 5 22.19 -17.33 -0.12
N VAL A 6 21.97 -16.18 0.52
CA VAL A 6 22.53 -14.89 0.12
C VAL A 6 23.10 -14.24 1.38
N THR A 7 24.28 -13.64 1.27
CA THR A 7 24.85 -12.79 2.32
C THR A 7 24.53 -11.34 1.97
N VAL A 8 23.88 -10.63 2.88
CA VAL A 8 23.52 -9.22 2.72
C VAL A 8 23.96 -8.43 3.95
N THR A 9 24.35 -7.18 3.75
CA THR A 9 24.56 -6.23 4.85
C THR A 9 23.25 -5.50 5.06
N VAL A 10 22.78 -5.47 6.31
CA VAL A 10 21.56 -4.77 6.72
C VAL A 10 21.91 -3.76 7.80
N ASP A 11 21.08 -2.73 7.92
CA ASP A 11 21.11 -1.81 9.04
C ASP A 11 20.84 -2.56 10.36
N GLU A 12 21.54 -2.17 11.43
CA GLU A 12 21.43 -2.81 12.74
C GLU A 12 20.00 -2.71 13.29
N GLY A 13 19.35 -1.55 13.14
CA GLY A 13 17.98 -1.35 13.61
C GLY A 13 16.96 -2.22 12.87
N LEU A 14 17.19 -2.51 11.58
CA LEU A 14 16.35 -3.44 10.83
C LEU A 14 16.52 -4.89 11.32
N LEU A 15 17.73 -5.27 11.69
CA LEU A 15 17.98 -6.60 12.27
C LEU A 15 17.29 -6.75 13.63
N ASP A 16 17.31 -5.71 14.47
CA ASP A 16 16.63 -5.69 15.76
C ASP A 16 15.11 -5.84 15.60
N VAL A 17 14.50 -5.14 14.64
CA VAL A 17 13.07 -5.28 14.34
C VAL A 17 12.73 -6.71 13.91
N ALA A 18 13.55 -7.30 13.04
CA ALA A 18 13.34 -8.68 12.61
C ALA A 18 13.52 -9.68 13.76
N ALA A 19 14.49 -9.44 14.65
CA ALA A 19 14.72 -10.28 15.83
C ALA A 19 13.54 -10.19 16.82
N LEU A 20 12.98 -8.99 17.02
CA LEU A 20 11.78 -8.80 17.84
C LEU A 20 10.57 -9.51 17.26
N ALA A 21 10.35 -9.42 15.94
CA ALA A 21 9.26 -10.14 15.28
C ALA A 21 9.36 -11.66 15.48
N VAL A 22 10.57 -12.22 15.45
CA VAL A 22 10.79 -13.63 15.78
C VAL A 22 10.54 -13.92 17.25
N HIS A 23 11.00 -13.03 18.15
CA HIS A 23 10.82 -13.20 19.59
C HIS A 23 9.33 -13.21 20.00
N TYR A 24 8.52 -12.35 19.39
CA TYR A 24 7.08 -12.29 19.63
C TYR A 24 6.28 -13.37 18.88
N GLY A 25 6.93 -14.15 18.02
CA GLY A 25 6.30 -15.23 17.26
C GLY A 25 5.55 -14.76 16.01
N ASP A 26 5.77 -13.52 15.57
CA ASP A 26 5.21 -12.99 14.31
C ASP A 26 5.89 -13.63 13.08
N ALA A 27 7.11 -14.17 13.24
CA ALA A 27 7.83 -14.89 12.21
C ALA A 27 8.66 -16.06 12.77
N ASP A 28 8.76 -17.16 12.02
CA ASP A 28 9.53 -18.35 12.44
C ASP A 28 11.05 -18.12 12.47
N SER A 29 11.54 -17.16 11.68
CA SER A 29 12.96 -16.78 11.64
C SER A 29 13.14 -15.43 10.94
N VAL A 30 14.31 -14.80 11.13
CA VAL A 30 14.69 -13.58 10.41
C VAL A 30 14.64 -13.80 8.89
N SER A 31 15.03 -14.98 8.41
CA SER A 31 14.96 -15.31 6.99
C SER A 31 13.53 -15.42 6.46
N SER A 32 12.58 -15.88 7.28
CA SER A 32 11.15 -15.89 6.93
C SER A 32 10.64 -14.46 6.88
N TRP A 33 10.90 -13.68 7.92
CA TRP A 33 10.49 -12.28 8.01
C TRP A 33 10.97 -11.45 6.81
N ILE A 34 12.24 -11.58 6.43
CA ILE A 34 12.80 -10.91 5.24
C ILE A 34 12.11 -11.41 3.97
N SER A 35 11.84 -12.72 3.87
CA SER A 35 11.17 -13.30 2.70
C SER A 35 9.76 -12.77 2.54
N ASP A 36 9.00 -12.66 3.64
CA ASP A 36 7.64 -12.15 3.67
C ASP A 36 7.62 -10.66 3.31
N ALA A 37 8.53 -9.86 3.90
CA ALA A 37 8.67 -8.45 3.56
C ALA A 37 9.02 -8.22 2.07
N MET A 38 9.88 -9.07 1.49
CA MET A 38 10.18 -9.02 0.05
C MET A 38 8.98 -9.41 -0.80
N ALA A 39 8.22 -10.43 -0.39
CA ALA A 39 7.02 -10.86 -1.10
C ALA A 39 5.94 -9.78 -1.09
N ASP A 40 5.71 -9.14 0.06
CA ASP A 40 4.76 -8.04 0.22
C ASP A 40 5.13 -6.84 -0.64
N ARG A 41 6.42 -6.48 -0.64
CA ARG A 41 6.93 -5.40 -1.50
C ARG A 41 6.73 -5.74 -2.97
N TYR A 42 7.06 -6.96 -3.38
CA TYR A 42 6.89 -7.39 -4.77
C TYR A 42 5.41 -7.36 -5.20
N ALA A 43 4.50 -7.88 -4.37
CA ALA A 43 3.07 -7.85 -4.63
C ALA A 43 2.54 -6.41 -4.75
N LYS A 44 3.00 -5.50 -3.88
CA LYS A 44 2.67 -4.08 -3.95
C LYS A 44 3.18 -3.43 -5.25
N GLU A 45 4.42 -3.67 -5.61
CA GLU A 45 5.01 -3.13 -6.85
C GLU A 45 4.27 -3.67 -8.09
N GLN A 46 3.91 -4.96 -8.11
CA GLN A 46 3.12 -5.56 -9.18
C GLN A 46 1.74 -4.91 -9.30
N ARG A 47 1.05 -4.71 -8.17
CA ARG A 47 -0.25 -4.04 -8.15
C ARG A 47 -0.17 -2.60 -8.65
N LEU A 48 0.86 -1.85 -8.25
CA LEU A 48 1.07 -0.48 -8.72
C LEU A 48 1.38 -0.44 -10.23
N ALA A 49 2.19 -1.37 -10.72
CA ALA A 49 2.47 -1.47 -12.15
C ALA A 49 1.20 -1.76 -12.96
N GLN A 50 0.34 -2.67 -12.48
CA GLN A 50 -0.95 -2.96 -13.11
C GLN A 50 -1.87 -1.74 -13.10
N LEU A 51 -1.96 -1.02 -11.97
CA LEU A 51 -2.77 0.20 -11.89
C LEU A 51 -2.28 1.27 -12.88
N ASN A 52 -0.97 1.44 -13.03
CA ASN A 52 -0.40 2.37 -14.01
C ASN A 52 -0.79 2.00 -15.45
N VAL A 53 -0.82 0.71 -15.80
CA VAL A 53 -1.29 0.25 -17.11
C VAL A 53 -2.75 0.62 -17.32
N LEU A 54 -3.61 0.35 -16.32
CA LEU A 54 -5.04 0.68 -16.42
C LEU A 54 -5.29 2.19 -16.54
N ILE A 55 -4.52 3.01 -15.82
CA ILE A 55 -4.59 4.48 -15.94
C ILE A 55 -4.18 4.90 -17.34
N ALA A 56 -3.06 4.37 -17.86
CA ALA A 56 -2.59 4.72 -19.20
C ALA A 56 -3.61 4.33 -20.29
N ASP A 57 -4.25 3.16 -20.17
CA ASP A 57 -5.31 2.72 -21.08
C ASP A 57 -6.51 3.67 -21.04
N TYR A 58 -6.95 4.07 -19.84
CA TYR A 58 -8.02 5.05 -19.66
C TYR A 58 -7.66 6.42 -20.24
N GLU A 59 -6.45 6.92 -19.99
CA GLU A 59 -6.01 8.22 -20.49
C GLU A 59 -5.85 8.24 -22.02
N LEU A 60 -5.56 7.09 -22.64
CA LEU A 60 -5.55 6.96 -24.09
C LEU A 60 -6.95 7.09 -24.69
N GLU A 61 -7.98 6.55 -24.02
CA GLU A 61 -9.37 6.61 -24.47
C GLU A 61 -10.03 7.97 -24.16
N HIS A 62 -9.73 8.56 -23.00
CA HIS A 62 -10.47 9.71 -22.46
C HIS A 62 -9.67 11.01 -22.37
N GLY A 63 -8.37 10.97 -22.63
CA GLY A 63 -7.45 12.08 -22.37
C GLY A 63 -6.80 11.99 -20.99
N ALA A 64 -5.68 12.70 -20.82
CA ALA A 64 -4.89 12.67 -19.60
C ALA A 64 -5.69 13.20 -18.40
N ILE A 65 -5.58 12.51 -17.26
CA ILE A 65 -6.16 12.95 -15.99
C ILE A 65 -5.28 14.08 -15.46
N SER A 66 -5.82 15.30 -15.43
CA SER A 66 -5.07 16.46 -14.98
C SER A 66 -4.99 16.55 -13.45
N ALA A 67 -3.97 17.27 -12.96
CA ALA A 67 -3.84 17.54 -11.53
C ALA A 67 -4.98 18.41 -10.98
N GLU A 68 -5.60 19.23 -11.83
CA GLU A 68 -6.76 20.05 -11.48
C GLU A 68 -7.98 19.17 -11.23
N GLU A 69 -8.32 18.28 -12.17
CA GLU A 69 -9.43 17.32 -12.03
C GLU A 69 -9.26 16.43 -10.79
N ILE A 70 -8.04 15.99 -10.48
CA ILE A 70 -7.75 15.23 -9.25
C ILE A 70 -8.06 16.06 -7.99
N ASN A 71 -7.74 17.35 -7.99
CA ASN A 71 -7.99 18.21 -6.84
C ASN A 71 -9.47 18.55 -6.69
N GLU A 72 -10.18 18.80 -7.78
CA GLU A 72 -11.63 19.00 -7.80
C GLU A 72 -12.36 17.76 -7.28
N GLN A 73 -11.96 16.57 -7.73
CA GLN A 73 -12.53 15.31 -7.24
C GLN A 73 -12.26 15.12 -5.74
N ARG A 74 -11.02 15.35 -5.29
CA ARG A 74 -10.68 15.29 -3.85
C ARG A 74 -11.51 16.23 -3.00
N GLN A 75 -11.80 17.43 -3.51
CA GLN A 75 -12.63 18.39 -2.80
C GLN A 75 -14.08 17.90 -2.73
N SER A 76 -14.62 17.43 -3.85
CA SER A 76 -15.96 16.84 -3.92
C SER A 76 -16.12 15.65 -2.97
N ASP A 77 -15.12 14.78 -2.87
CA ASP A 77 -15.11 13.63 -1.95
C ASP A 77 -15.15 14.07 -0.48
N ARG A 78 -14.43 15.15 -0.13
CA ARG A 78 -14.46 15.71 1.23
C ARG A 78 -15.82 16.29 1.56
N ASP A 79 -16.43 17.01 0.62
CA ASP A 79 -17.74 17.64 0.81
C ASP A 79 -18.84 16.57 0.97
N ALA A 80 -18.79 15.51 0.15
CA ALA A 80 -19.68 14.35 0.28
C ALA A 80 -19.50 13.65 1.63
N ALA A 81 -18.25 13.42 2.07
CA ALA A 81 -17.97 12.83 3.38
C ALA A 81 -18.43 13.71 4.54
N ALA A 82 -18.36 15.05 4.41
CA ALA A 82 -18.88 15.98 5.42
C ALA A 82 -20.41 15.93 5.49
N ALA A 83 -21.10 15.89 4.33
CA ALA A 83 -22.54 15.77 4.27
C ALA A 83 -23.04 14.47 4.93
N LEU A 84 -22.36 13.34 4.70
CA LEU A 84 -22.69 12.05 5.34
C LEU A 84 -22.49 12.08 6.86
N ARG A 85 -21.47 12.77 7.36
CA ARG A 85 -21.27 12.93 8.81
C ARG A 85 -22.37 13.76 9.44
N LEU A 86 -22.81 14.84 8.77
CA LEU A 86 -23.87 15.70 9.25
C LEU A 86 -25.22 14.95 9.30
N THR A 87 -25.53 14.15 8.28
CA THR A 87 -26.76 13.34 8.26
C THR A 87 -26.75 12.22 9.29
N ALA A 88 -25.58 11.62 9.58
CA ALA A 88 -25.44 10.62 10.65
C ALA A 88 -25.54 11.22 12.07
N ALA A 89 -25.21 12.50 12.24
CA ALA A 89 -25.26 13.20 13.52
C ALA A 89 -26.66 13.74 13.89
N LEU A 90 -27.60 13.78 12.93
CA LEU A 90 -28.99 14.14 13.18
C LEU A 90 -29.75 12.94 13.78
N PRO A 91 -30.53 13.12 14.85
CA PRO A 91 -31.33 12.03 15.40
C PRO A 91 -32.34 11.56 14.35
N ARG A 92 -32.36 10.25 14.09
CA ARG A 92 -33.41 9.63 13.25
C ARG A 92 -34.74 9.84 13.97
N SER A 93 -35.61 10.64 13.37
CA SER A 93 -36.99 10.87 13.81
C SER A 93 -37.90 9.74 13.35
#